data_AF-A0A9P8N6R7-F1
#
_entry.id   AF-A0A9P8N6R7-F1
#
_cell.length_a   1.000
_cell.length_b   1.000
_cell.length_c   1.000
_cell.angle_alpha   90.00
_cell.angle_beta   90.00
_cell.angle_gamma   90.00
#
_symmetry.space_group_name_H-M   'P 1'
#
loop_
_entity.id
_entity.type
_entity.pdbx_description
1 polymer ?
#
loop_
_entity_poly.entity_id
_entity_poly.type
_entity_poly.pdbx_seq_one_letter_code
_entity_poly.pdbx_strand_id
1 'polypeptide(L)'
;MLEVTVNIYTLAANHLHRLVSDPQTEHATVQEWNQAKAYLAQAASNKDYDEQDNFTKLVMLKQLRVVFGNHFYAQLHRNARKTNETFLTDADKKHYFMTQAAEIAQKDLTPYFVTWGLKPEQRTVAEMHKQPEVYAATPVYGGQ
;
A
#
# COMPACT_ATOMS: atom_id res chain seq x y z
N MET A 1 -3.43 -17.92 23.89
CA MET A 1 -3.63 -17.53 22.48
C MET A 1 -3.86 -16.03 22.49
N LEU A 2 -2.79 -15.25 22.29
CA LEU A 2 -2.90 -13.80 22.21
C LEU A 2 -3.35 -13.46 20.79
N GLU A 3 -4.50 -12.79 20.70
CA GLU A 3 -4.99 -12.11 19.51
C GLU A 3 -3.90 -11.17 18.98
N VAL A 4 -3.05 -11.66 18.07
CA VAL A 4 -2.19 -10.81 17.27
C VAL A 4 -3.01 -10.30 16.09
N THR A 5 -4.08 -9.56 16.41
CA THR A 5 -4.84 -8.72 15.48
C THR A 5 -4.04 -7.45 15.15
N VAL A 6 -2.72 -7.57 15.14
CA VAL A 6 -1.76 -6.51 14.89
C VAL A 6 -1.18 -6.79 13.50
N ASN A 7 -2.08 -6.58 12.56
CA ASN A 7 -1.91 -6.71 11.12
C ASN A 7 -0.95 -5.62 10.64
N ILE A 8 0.16 -5.94 9.97
CA ILE A 8 1.08 -4.95 9.37
C ILE A 8 0.33 -3.90 8.53
N TYR A 9 -0.84 -4.24 7.97
CA TYR A 9 -1.67 -3.32 7.18
C TYR A 9 -2.60 -2.45 8.04
N THR A 10 -3.03 -2.93 9.21
CA THR A 10 -3.77 -2.12 10.22
C THR A 10 -2.82 -1.31 11.09
N LEU A 11 -1.61 -1.81 11.38
CA LEU A 11 -0.51 -1.03 11.96
C LEU A 11 0.01 -0.03 10.97
N ALA A 12 0.18 -0.35 9.69
CA ALA A 12 0.45 0.66 8.69
C ALA A 12 -0.69 1.68 8.71
N ALA A 13 -1.95 1.28 8.68
CA ALA A 13 -3.03 2.25 8.71
C ALA A 13 -3.15 3.04 10.04
N ASN A 14 -2.79 2.49 11.22
CA ASN A 14 -2.82 3.18 12.54
C ASN A 14 -1.52 3.94 12.88
N HIS A 15 -0.37 3.43 12.44
CA HIS A 15 0.94 4.05 12.53
C HIS A 15 1.03 5.12 11.45
N LEU A 16 0.74 4.84 10.18
CA LEU A 16 0.64 5.84 9.10
C LEU A 16 -0.51 6.84 9.30
N HIS A 17 -1.64 6.49 9.91
CA HIS A 17 -2.59 7.56 10.25
C HIS A 17 -1.93 8.55 11.20
N ARG A 18 -1.08 8.11 12.14
CA ARG A 18 -0.23 9.01 12.94
C ARG A 18 0.87 9.66 12.09
N LEU A 19 1.68 8.92 11.34
CA LEU A 19 2.79 9.48 10.54
C LEU A 19 2.34 10.38 9.37
N VAL A 20 1.07 10.31 8.96
CA VAL A 20 0.53 11.08 7.83
C VAL A 20 -0.57 12.04 8.28
N SER A 21 -1.00 12.03 9.55
CA SER A 21 -1.96 12.99 10.11
C SER A 21 -1.42 13.78 11.30
N ASP A 22 -0.28 13.39 11.86
CA ASP A 22 0.47 14.17 12.85
C ASP A 22 1.46 15.11 12.14
N PRO A 23 1.24 16.44 12.19
CA PRO A 23 2.16 17.42 11.61
C PRO A 23 3.56 17.41 12.25
N GLN A 24 3.73 16.79 13.42
CA GLN A 24 4.99 16.75 14.16
C GLN A 24 5.88 15.53 13.79
N THR A 25 5.34 14.54 13.07
CA THR A 25 6.13 13.38 12.63
C THR A 25 6.33 13.46 11.12
N GLU A 26 7.42 14.11 10.69
CA GLU A 26 7.71 14.31 9.27
C GLU A 26 8.29 13.02 8.65
N HIS A 27 7.40 12.16 8.15
CA HIS A 27 7.76 10.98 7.35
C HIS A 27 7.30 11.14 5.91
N ALA A 28 7.86 10.31 5.04
CA ALA A 28 8.03 10.57 3.61
C ALA A 28 8.81 11.88 3.37
N THR A 29 9.96 12.03 4.04
CA THR A 29 10.90 13.13 3.80
C THR A 29 11.48 13.08 2.39
N VAL A 30 12.10 14.16 1.92
CA VAL A 30 12.80 14.19 0.61
C VAL A 30 13.81 13.03 0.49
N GLN A 31 14.51 12.71 1.58
CA GLN A 31 15.46 11.59 1.61
C GLN A 31 14.77 10.24 1.41
N GLU A 32 13.67 10.00 2.13
CA GLU A 32 12.92 8.74 2.02
C GLU A 32 12.28 8.58 0.62
N TRP A 33 11.78 9.68 0.03
CA TRP A 33 11.33 9.69 -1.36
C TRP A 33 12.46 9.38 -2.35
N ASN A 34 13.67 9.89 -2.10
CA ASN A 34 14.82 9.60 -2.96
C ASN A 34 15.28 8.15 -2.83
N GLN A 35 15.22 7.57 -1.62
CA GLN A 35 15.47 6.13 -1.42
C GLN A 35 14.44 5.28 -2.16
N ALA A 36 13.16 5.62 -2.06
CA ALA A 36 12.11 4.94 -2.81
C ALA A 36 12.27 5.08 -4.33
N LYS A 37 12.69 6.24 -4.84
CA LYS A 37 13.05 6.44 -6.25
C LYS A 37 14.18 5.50 -6.67
N ALA A 38 15.25 5.43 -5.86
CA ALA A 38 16.38 4.56 -6.14
C ALA A 38 15.96 3.08 -6.14
N TYR A 39 15.10 2.67 -5.20
CA TYR A 39 14.51 1.33 -5.17
C TYR A 39 13.69 1.03 -6.44
N LEU A 40 12.79 1.94 -6.82
CA LEU A 40 11.96 1.79 -8.02
C LEU A 40 12.76 1.81 -9.33
N ALA A 41 13.96 2.38 -9.34
CA ALA A 41 14.87 2.36 -10.49
C ALA A 41 15.62 1.02 -10.66
N GLN A 42 15.59 0.12 -9.68
CA GLN A 42 16.23 -1.20 -9.78
C GLN A 42 15.52 -2.10 -10.80
N ALA A 43 16.23 -3.14 -11.26
CA ALA A 43 15.64 -4.19 -12.08
C ALA A 43 14.52 -4.92 -11.31
N ALA A 44 13.46 -5.35 -12.01
CA ALA A 44 12.31 -6.00 -11.37
C ALA A 44 12.70 -7.27 -10.58
N SER A 45 13.74 -7.99 -10.99
CA SER A 45 14.28 -9.16 -10.28
C SER A 45 14.81 -8.84 -8.89
N ASN A 46 15.23 -7.60 -8.65
CA ASN A 46 15.82 -7.16 -7.39
C ASN A 46 14.81 -6.46 -6.48
N LYS A 47 13.56 -6.31 -6.94
CA LYS A 47 12.49 -5.70 -6.17
C LYS A 47 11.76 -6.77 -5.37
N ASP A 48 12.07 -6.79 -4.08
CA ASP A 48 11.27 -7.52 -3.10
C ASP A 48 10.76 -6.54 -2.05
N TYR A 49 9.46 -6.24 -2.11
CA TYR A 49 8.83 -5.29 -1.19
C TYR A 49 8.87 -5.79 0.26
N ASP A 50 8.72 -7.10 0.47
CA ASP A 50 8.61 -7.67 1.81
C ASP A 50 9.95 -7.57 2.57
N GLU A 51 11.07 -7.56 1.85
CA GLU A 51 12.43 -7.42 2.40
C GLU A 51 12.87 -5.97 2.59
N GLN A 52 12.13 -4.98 2.08
CA GLN A 52 12.54 -3.58 2.19
C GLN A 52 12.43 -3.03 3.61
N ASP A 53 13.17 -1.95 3.85
CA ASP A 53 13.09 -1.16 5.06
C ASP A 53 11.71 -0.50 5.23
N ASN A 54 11.41 -0.12 6.47
CA ASN A 54 10.11 0.44 6.84
C ASN A 54 9.81 1.78 6.13
N PHE A 55 10.82 2.56 5.75
CA PHE A 55 10.64 3.86 5.10
C PHE A 55 10.27 3.67 3.62
N THR A 56 10.95 2.78 2.90
CA THR A 56 10.57 2.43 1.52
C THR A 56 9.12 1.91 1.45
N LYS A 57 8.74 1.04 2.40
CA LYS A 57 7.37 0.57 2.57
C LYS A 57 6.38 1.71 2.86
N LEU A 58 6.77 2.65 3.71
CA LEU A 58 5.98 3.83 4.03
C LEU A 58 5.74 4.73 2.82
N VAL A 59 6.75 4.94 1.98
CA VAL A 59 6.62 5.79 0.79
C VAL A 59 5.61 5.21 -0.21
N MET A 60 5.61 3.89 -0.43
CA MET A 60 4.58 3.24 -1.25
C MET A 60 3.17 3.54 -0.75
N LEU A 61 2.96 3.47 0.56
CA LEU A 61 1.66 3.72 1.18
C LEU A 61 1.31 5.22 1.11
N LYS A 62 2.27 6.11 1.37
CA LYS A 62 2.08 7.55 1.20
C LYS A 62 1.69 7.89 -0.23
N GLN A 63 2.30 7.26 -1.22
CA GLN A 63 2.01 7.49 -2.63
C GLN A 63 0.54 7.18 -2.96
N LEU A 64 -0.05 6.11 -2.43
CA LEU A 64 -1.49 5.83 -2.60
C LEU A 64 -2.37 6.98 -2.07
N ARG A 65 -2.02 7.59 -0.92
CA ARG A 65 -2.73 8.77 -0.40
C ARG A 65 -2.53 10.00 -1.28
N VAL A 66 -1.33 10.21 -1.82
CA VAL A 66 -1.05 11.35 -2.71
C VAL A 66 -1.86 11.23 -4.00
N VAL A 67 -1.96 10.02 -4.55
CA VAL A 67 -2.66 9.75 -5.82
C VAL A 67 -4.18 9.74 -5.65
N PHE A 68 -4.71 9.06 -4.62
CA PHE A 68 -6.14 8.85 -4.43
C PHE A 68 -6.79 9.77 -3.39
N GLY A 69 -5.98 10.64 -2.77
CA GLY A 69 -6.43 11.66 -1.83
C GLY A 69 -6.56 11.21 -0.37
N ASN A 70 -6.86 12.17 0.50
CA ASN A 70 -6.88 12.00 1.95
C ASN A 70 -7.97 11.02 2.46
N HIS A 71 -9.03 10.81 1.68
CA HIS A 71 -10.13 9.92 2.07
C HIS A 71 -9.81 8.43 1.87
N PHE A 72 -8.77 8.10 1.10
CA PHE A 72 -8.40 6.73 0.75
C PHE A 72 -8.25 5.84 1.99
N TYR A 73 -7.36 6.21 2.90
CA TYR A 73 -7.11 5.42 4.12
C TYR A 73 -8.28 5.46 5.10
N ALA A 74 -9.05 6.56 5.15
CA ALA A 74 -10.25 6.61 5.97
C ALA A 74 -11.34 5.63 5.47
N GLN A 75 -11.45 5.43 4.16
CA GLN A 75 -12.32 4.42 3.57
C GLN A 75 -11.80 3.01 3.85
N LEU A 76 -10.51 2.76 3.62
CA LEU A 76 -9.87 1.47 3.88
C LEU A 76 -10.09 1.03 5.35
N HIS A 77 -9.87 1.94 6.30
CA HIS A 77 -10.14 1.70 7.73
C HIS A 77 -11.61 1.45 8.05
N ARG A 78 -12.53 2.12 7.34
CA ARG A 78 -13.97 1.88 7.52
C ARG A 78 -14.36 0.49 6.99
N ASN A 79 -13.82 0.07 5.85
CA ASN A 79 -14.08 -1.25 5.27
C ASN A 79 -13.49 -2.36 6.15
N ALA A 80 -12.26 -2.18 6.63
CA ALA A 80 -11.59 -3.12 7.51
C ALA A 80 -12.30 -3.32 8.87
N ARG A 81 -13.09 -2.34 9.34
CA ARG A 81 -13.92 -2.50 10.54
C ARG A 81 -15.25 -3.21 10.29
N LYS A 82 -15.71 -3.20 9.04
CA LYS A 82 -16.98 -3.80 8.63
C LYS A 82 -16.79 -5.23 8.11
N THR A 83 -15.58 -5.61 7.72
CA THR A 83 -15.31 -6.96 7.26
C THR A 83 -15.42 -7.95 8.41
N ASN A 84 -16.09 -9.07 8.14
CA ASN A 84 -16.14 -10.23 9.05
C ASN A 84 -15.09 -11.28 8.67
N GLU A 85 -14.18 -10.94 7.74
CA GLU A 85 -13.13 -11.84 7.29
C GLU A 85 -12.07 -12.04 8.37
N THR A 86 -11.70 -13.30 8.59
CA THR A 86 -10.57 -13.67 9.45
C THR A 86 -9.34 -13.86 8.58
N PHE A 87 -8.33 -12.99 8.77
CA PHE A 87 -7.06 -13.11 8.05
C PHE A 87 -6.12 -14.06 8.78
N LEU A 88 -6.00 -15.28 8.27
CA LEU A 88 -5.16 -16.33 8.88
C LEU A 88 -3.69 -16.24 8.46
N THR A 89 -3.42 -15.72 7.25
CA THR A 89 -2.07 -15.65 6.68
C THR A 89 -1.69 -14.23 6.25
N ASP A 90 -0.40 -13.97 6.08
CA ASP A 90 0.08 -12.70 5.52
C ASP A 90 -0.29 -12.53 4.05
N ALA A 91 -0.46 -13.63 3.32
CA ALA A 91 -0.99 -13.63 1.96
C ALA A 91 -2.45 -13.14 1.93
N ASP A 92 -3.30 -13.57 2.86
CA ASP A 92 -4.70 -13.12 2.94
C ASP A 92 -4.78 -11.62 3.29
N LYS A 93 -3.90 -11.13 4.18
CA LYS A 93 -3.82 -9.70 4.50
C LYS A 93 -3.39 -8.88 3.28
N LYS A 94 -2.40 -9.37 2.53
CA LYS A 94 -1.93 -8.76 1.28
C LYS A 94 -3.04 -8.73 0.23
N HIS A 95 -3.74 -9.85 0.06
CA HIS A 95 -4.88 -9.96 -0.83
C HIS A 95 -5.96 -8.91 -0.50
N TYR A 96 -6.40 -8.86 0.77
CA TYR A 96 -7.41 -7.90 1.22
C TYR A 96 -6.96 -6.46 0.99
N PHE A 97 -5.73 -6.11 1.35
CA PHE A 97 -5.23 -4.75 1.17
C PHE A 97 -5.23 -4.32 -0.30
N MET A 98 -4.70 -5.15 -1.20
CA MET A 98 -4.58 -4.79 -2.62
C MET A 98 -5.95 -4.70 -3.31
N THR A 99 -6.86 -5.62 -3.00
CA THR A 99 -8.22 -5.63 -3.56
C THR A 99 -9.02 -4.43 -3.06
N GLN A 100 -9.01 -4.15 -1.75
CA GLN A 100 -9.68 -2.97 -1.20
C GLN A 100 -9.06 -1.66 -1.71
N ALA A 101 -7.75 -1.61 -1.89
CA ALA A 101 -7.09 -0.46 -2.49
C ALA A 101 -7.59 -0.21 -3.92
N ALA A 102 -7.69 -1.27 -4.73
CA ALA A 102 -8.18 -1.18 -6.10
C ALA A 102 -9.66 -0.77 -6.16
N GLU A 103 -10.49 -1.32 -5.27
CA GLU A 103 -11.91 -0.95 -5.14
C GLU A 103 -12.08 0.51 -4.74
N ILE A 104 -11.36 1.00 -3.73
CA ILE A 104 -11.47 2.40 -3.28
C ILE A 104 -10.95 3.35 -4.36
N ALA A 105 -9.88 2.96 -5.06
CA ALA A 105 -9.33 3.72 -6.17
C ALA A 105 -10.20 3.68 -7.44
N GLN A 106 -11.14 2.72 -7.53
CA GLN A 106 -11.89 2.39 -8.74
C GLN A 106 -10.96 2.14 -9.95
N LYS A 107 -9.78 1.55 -9.67
CA LYS A 107 -8.72 1.31 -10.67
C LYS A 107 -8.00 0.01 -10.40
N ASP A 108 -7.60 -0.68 -11.46
CA ASP A 108 -6.73 -1.82 -11.39
C ASP A 108 -5.31 -1.37 -11.02
N LEU A 109 -4.89 -1.74 -9.82
CA LEU A 109 -3.59 -1.42 -9.24
C LEU A 109 -2.56 -2.53 -9.44
N THR A 110 -2.85 -3.54 -10.26
CA THR A 110 -1.89 -4.62 -10.58
C THR A 110 -0.54 -4.07 -11.03
N PRO A 111 -0.47 -3.13 -12.00
CA PRO A 111 0.82 -2.59 -12.45
C PRO A 111 1.55 -1.85 -11.33
N TYR A 112 0.81 -1.17 -10.44
CA TYR A 112 1.38 -0.44 -9.32
C TYR A 112 2.05 -1.38 -8.32
N PHE A 113 1.33 -2.39 -7.83
CA PHE A 113 1.86 -3.33 -6.84
C PHE A 113 2.98 -4.21 -7.39
N VAL A 114 2.91 -4.58 -8.67
CA VAL A 114 4.01 -5.27 -9.36
C VAL A 114 5.25 -4.38 -9.46
N THR A 115 5.09 -3.10 -9.81
CA THR A 115 6.21 -2.15 -9.91
C THR A 115 6.95 -1.97 -8.58
N TRP A 116 6.20 -2.02 -7.48
CA TRP A 116 6.72 -1.96 -6.12
C TRP A 116 7.25 -3.29 -5.60
N GLY A 117 7.13 -4.40 -6.34
CA GLY A 117 7.66 -5.70 -5.93
C GLY A 117 6.81 -6.46 -4.91
N LEU A 118 5.51 -6.14 -4.77
CA LEU A 118 4.60 -6.86 -3.85
C LEU A 118 4.14 -8.22 -4.36
N LYS A 119 4.40 -8.54 -5.64
CA LYS A 119 4.14 -9.85 -6.27
C LYS A 119 2.73 -10.39 -5.95
N PRO A 120 1.65 -9.69 -6.39
CA PRO A 120 0.28 -10.11 -6.09
C PRO A 120 -0.01 -11.53 -6.58
N GLU A 121 -0.69 -12.32 -5.76
CA GLU A 121 -1.17 -13.65 -6.15
C GLU A 121 -2.21 -13.55 -7.28
N GLN A 122 -2.37 -14.63 -8.04
CA GLN A 122 -3.32 -14.68 -9.16
C GLN A 122 -4.76 -14.34 -8.73
N ARG A 123 -5.20 -14.80 -7.55
CA ARG A 123 -6.52 -14.44 -7.00
C ARG A 123 -6.66 -12.93 -6.76
N THR A 124 -5.58 -12.27 -6.33
CA THR A 124 -5.57 -10.83 -6.05
C THR A 124 -5.61 -10.03 -7.34
N VAL A 125 -4.83 -10.46 -8.34
CA VAL A 125 -4.83 -9.85 -9.68
C VAL A 125 -6.21 -9.95 -10.32
N ALA A 126 -6.87 -11.12 -10.23
CA ALA A 126 -8.20 -11.33 -10.78
C ALA A 126 -9.25 -10.37 -10.18
N GLU A 127 -9.18 -10.12 -8.87
CA GLU A 127 -10.07 -9.16 -8.21
C GLU A 127 -9.76 -7.71 -8.62
N MET A 128 -8.49 -7.32 -8.71
CA MET A 128 -8.11 -5.96 -9.14
C MET A 128 -8.48 -5.68 -10.60
N HIS A 129 -8.43 -6.68 -11.48
CA HIS A 129 -8.84 -6.54 -12.89
C HIS A 129 -10.35 -6.29 -13.09
N LYS A 130 -11.18 -6.44 -12.06
CA LYS A 130 -12.61 -6.10 -12.14
C LYS A 130 -12.86 -4.59 -12.20
N GLN A 131 -11.85 -3.77 -11.88
CA GLN A 131 -11.97 -2.33 -11.88
C GLN A 131 -12.02 -1.76 -13.32
N PRO A 132 -12.72 -0.64 -13.54
CA PRO A 132 -13.02 -0.13 -14.88
C PRO A 132 -11.81 0.42 -15.64
N GLU A 133 -10.77 0.86 -14.94
CA GLU A 133 -9.59 1.50 -15.54
C GLU A 133 -8.29 0.96 -14.94
N VAL A 134 -7.25 0.83 -15.76
CA VAL A 134 -5.91 0.45 -15.28
C VAL A 134 -5.14 1.69 -14.81
N TYR A 135 -4.57 1.63 -13.60
CA TYR A 135 -3.64 2.66 -13.16
C TYR A 135 -2.29 2.46 -13.88
N ALA A 136 -1.97 3.36 -14.81
CA ALA A 136 -0.63 3.47 -15.35
C ALA A 136 0.30 3.77 -14.17
N ALA A 137 1.19 2.85 -13.82
CA ALA A 137 2.00 2.85 -12.59
C ALA A 137 3.02 4.00 -12.47
N THR A 138 2.77 5.15 -13.07
CA THR A 138 3.62 6.33 -13.01
C THR A 138 3.80 6.72 -11.55
N PRO A 139 5.02 6.60 -11.00
CA PRO A 139 5.20 6.90 -9.60
C PRO A 139 5.07 8.41 -9.39
N VAL A 140 4.14 8.82 -8.53
CA VAL A 140 4.01 10.22 -8.14
C VAL A 140 4.94 10.45 -6.97
N TYR A 141 6.01 11.20 -7.21
CA TYR A 141 7.00 11.50 -6.19
C TYR A 141 6.63 12.79 -5.46
N GLY A 142 6.57 12.74 -4.13
CA GLY A 142 6.52 13.94 -3.30
C GLY A 142 7.88 14.63 -3.24
N GLY A 143 7.87 15.97 -3.14
CA GLY A 143 9.05 16.82 -2.97
C GLY A 143 9.49 17.53 -4.24
N GLN A 144 9.18 18.83 -4.33
CA GLN A 144 10.00 19.81 -5.06
C GLN A 144 11.09 20.31 -4.13
#